data_AF-U1HTH6-F1
#
_entry.id   AF-U1HTH6-F1
#
_cell.length_a   1.000
_cell.length_b   1.000
_cell.length_c   1.000
_cell.angle_alpha   90.00
_cell.angle_beta   90.00
_cell.angle_gamma   90.00
#
_symmetry.space_group_name_H-M   'P 1'
#
loop_
_entity.id
_entity.type
_entity.pdbx_description
1 polymer ?
#
loop_
_entity_poly.entity_id
_entity_poly.type
_entity_poly.pdbx_seq_one_letter_code
_entity_poly.pdbx_strand_id
1 'polypeptide(L)'
;MDNRVASELSEAVWGIIAKALRYSDEHSAEIDKCQSLMDYFQDQVKEVTDDASMQALVLQQAQMWGGYVGDPIERQSLKFFFLEECIDGENAFVAGTYKKILAEIAATALADADIRLNDEVVFFHAHHDPQSTFPATVTLQTRSGTQHTYDEVVLTAPLGWLKRHKYDAFPPDSPLPSRLLQAIDNISYSRLEKVYVTFPMAFWQQDTSTAASHSEDSPNSNLSSSSASSAKSGPSTYPSFTHFSSPDYAPHPPDIPWNQVLVNLAALPDTTSHPTLLFYLYGACGTHLVNLIQDMPVSTSPSSPYHQTLRTFFEPFYSRLPNYDVHSASCTPSAFLATKWQLDPFAGNGAYTNIQVGLENGDKDIEVMREGVGEERRLWLAGEHTAPFIALGTTTGAYWSGEGVARRIVDLYDALEVGEAVVGEEADEEKMKKVPSVVEKRDAANANGLAL
;
A
#
# COMPACT_ATOMS: atom_id res chain seq x y z
N MET A 1 1.07 7.56 -28.66
CA MET A 1 2.06 8.59 -28.27
C MET A 1 3.43 8.14 -28.74
N ASP A 2 4.29 9.04 -29.21
CA ASP A 2 5.67 8.70 -29.57
C ASP A 2 6.48 8.34 -28.30
N ASN A 3 7.39 7.37 -28.41
CA ASN A 3 8.20 6.88 -27.27
C ASN A 3 9.06 8.00 -26.66
N ARG A 4 9.55 8.93 -27.48
CA ARG A 4 10.31 10.08 -26.98
C ARG A 4 9.46 10.97 -26.07
N VAL A 5 8.25 11.29 -26.51
CA VAL A 5 7.30 12.10 -25.72
C VAL A 5 6.92 11.38 -24.43
N ALA A 6 6.70 10.07 -24.47
CA ALA A 6 6.42 9.29 -23.26
C ALA A 6 7.58 9.33 -22.24
N SER A 7 8.83 9.28 -22.70
CA SER A 7 10.02 9.42 -21.85
C SER A 7 10.11 10.83 -21.23
N GLU A 8 9.94 11.87 -22.04
CA GLU A 8 9.96 13.27 -21.58
C GLU A 8 8.86 13.54 -20.52
N LEU A 9 7.66 12.99 -20.72
CA LEU A 9 6.57 13.08 -19.74
C LEU A 9 6.89 12.34 -18.44
N SER A 10 7.46 11.14 -18.55
CA SER A 10 7.87 10.36 -17.38
C SER A 10 8.91 11.10 -16.56
N GLU A 11 9.97 11.63 -17.20
CA GLU A 11 11.01 12.42 -16.53
C GLU A 11 10.43 13.67 -15.85
N ALA A 12 9.53 14.39 -16.53
CA ALA A 12 8.88 15.57 -15.97
C ALA A 12 8.05 15.23 -14.72
N VAL A 13 7.19 14.22 -14.78
CA VAL A 13 6.32 13.83 -13.66
C VAL A 13 7.13 13.36 -12.47
N TRP A 14 8.12 12.48 -12.68
CA TRP A 14 8.97 12.00 -11.58
C TRP A 14 9.86 13.11 -11.01
N GLY A 15 10.31 14.05 -11.85
CA GLY A 15 11.04 15.24 -11.41
C GLY A 15 10.20 16.12 -10.49
N ILE A 16 8.92 16.35 -10.82
CA ILE A 16 7.99 17.12 -9.97
C ILE A 16 7.69 16.36 -8.67
N ILE A 17 7.47 15.05 -8.71
CA ILE A 17 7.26 14.22 -7.50
C ILE A 17 8.45 14.34 -6.56
N ALA A 18 9.67 14.20 -7.07
CA ALA A 18 10.88 14.31 -6.25
C ALA A 18 11.04 15.72 -5.64
N LYS A 19 10.66 16.77 -6.37
CA LYS A 19 10.61 18.15 -5.82
C LYS A 19 9.54 18.27 -4.73
N ALA A 20 8.35 17.69 -4.95
CA ALA A 20 7.24 17.75 -4.01
C ALA A 20 7.56 17.03 -2.69
N LEU A 21 8.23 15.88 -2.73
CA LEU A 21 8.67 15.16 -1.53
C LEU A 21 9.58 16.04 -0.67
N ARG A 22 10.65 16.59 -1.27
CA ARG A 22 11.57 17.51 -0.57
C ARG A 22 10.87 18.77 -0.07
N TYR A 23 10.02 19.37 -0.90
CA TYR A 23 9.28 20.57 -0.51
C TYR A 23 8.34 20.29 0.68
N SER A 24 7.68 19.15 0.69
CA SER A 24 6.82 18.72 1.79
C SER A 24 7.61 18.48 3.07
N ASP A 25 8.76 17.81 2.99
CA ASP A 25 9.62 17.55 4.15
C ASP A 25 10.15 18.86 4.77
N GLU A 26 10.64 19.78 3.92
CA GLU A 26 11.23 21.05 4.35
C GLU A 26 10.19 22.08 4.82
N HIS A 27 8.97 22.06 4.26
CA HIS A 27 7.96 23.11 4.44
C HIS A 27 6.60 22.62 4.98
N SER A 28 6.48 21.38 5.46
CA SER A 28 5.24 20.78 5.97
C SER A 28 4.45 21.72 6.91
N ALA A 29 5.13 22.41 7.84
CA ALA A 29 4.47 23.30 8.79
C ALA A 29 3.75 24.50 8.12
N GLU A 30 4.25 24.96 6.97
CA GLU A 30 3.82 26.16 6.26
C GLU A 30 2.76 25.87 5.18
N ILE A 31 2.75 24.64 4.65
CA ILE A 31 1.82 24.22 3.60
C ILE A 31 0.38 24.20 4.14
N ASP A 32 -0.54 24.80 3.38
CA ASP A 32 -1.97 24.79 3.69
C ASP A 32 -2.50 23.34 3.64
N LYS A 33 -3.27 22.94 4.65
CA LYS A 33 -3.78 21.56 4.77
C LYS A 33 -4.65 21.12 3.60
N CYS A 34 -5.28 22.05 2.89
CA CYS A 34 -6.13 21.77 1.74
C CYS A 34 -5.34 21.71 0.43
N GLN A 35 -4.05 22.09 0.42
CA GLN A 35 -3.23 22.03 -0.78
C GLN A 35 -2.91 20.59 -1.15
N SER A 36 -3.33 20.20 -2.36
CA SER A 36 -3.11 18.87 -2.90
C SER A 36 -1.79 18.78 -3.67
N LEU A 37 -1.33 17.55 -3.91
CA LEU A 37 -0.22 17.31 -4.81
C LEU A 37 -0.54 17.80 -6.24
N MET A 38 -1.79 17.68 -6.70
CA MET A 38 -2.19 18.21 -8.01
C MET A 38 -2.04 19.74 -8.09
N ASP A 39 -2.37 20.49 -7.03
CA ASP A 39 -2.18 21.95 -7.01
C ASP A 39 -0.69 22.30 -7.17
N TYR A 40 0.20 21.56 -6.51
CA TYR A 40 1.64 21.71 -6.68
C TYR A 40 2.10 21.40 -8.12
N PHE A 41 1.56 20.36 -8.74
CA PHE A 41 1.82 20.02 -10.13
C PHE A 41 1.40 21.14 -11.08
N GLN A 42 0.23 21.76 -10.87
CA GLN A 42 -0.26 22.88 -11.68
C GLN A 42 0.66 24.11 -11.62
N ASP A 43 1.37 24.30 -10.51
CA ASP A 43 2.35 25.37 -10.38
C ASP A 43 3.70 24.99 -10.98
N GLN A 44 4.21 23.79 -10.68
CA GLN A 44 5.53 23.35 -11.13
C GLN A 44 5.61 23.04 -12.62
N VAL A 45 4.50 22.66 -13.26
CA VAL A 45 4.51 22.33 -14.70
C VAL A 45 4.91 23.54 -15.57
N LYS A 46 4.67 24.76 -15.08
CA LYS A 46 5.06 26.03 -15.75
C LYS A 46 6.58 26.21 -15.80
N GLU A 47 7.32 25.60 -14.87
CA GLU A 47 8.79 25.60 -14.88
C GLU A 47 9.37 24.53 -15.83
N VAL A 48 8.58 23.51 -16.17
CA VAL A 48 8.99 22.42 -17.05
C VAL A 48 8.85 22.83 -18.52
N THR A 49 7.77 23.52 -18.88
CA THR A 49 7.49 23.89 -20.27
C THR A 49 6.48 25.03 -20.36
N ASP A 50 6.64 25.90 -21.37
CA ASP A 50 5.68 26.95 -21.74
C ASP A 50 4.59 26.45 -22.72
N ASP A 51 4.72 25.22 -23.24
CA ASP A 51 3.74 24.63 -24.16
C ASP A 51 2.52 24.13 -23.39
N ALA A 52 1.37 24.80 -23.56
CA ALA A 52 0.11 24.45 -22.90
C ALA A 52 -0.35 22.99 -23.16
N SER A 53 -0.05 22.43 -24.34
CA SER A 53 -0.39 21.04 -24.66
C SER A 53 0.48 20.07 -23.87
N MET A 54 1.78 20.37 -23.74
CA MET A 54 2.70 19.57 -22.93
C MET A 54 2.38 19.70 -21.44
N GLN A 55 2.01 20.90 -20.97
CA GLN A 55 1.54 21.08 -19.60
C GLN A 55 0.32 20.20 -19.30
N ALA A 56 -0.68 20.20 -20.19
CA ALA A 56 -1.87 19.36 -20.04
C ALA A 56 -1.51 17.85 -20.00
N LEU A 57 -0.56 17.41 -20.83
CA LEU A 57 -0.10 16.01 -20.82
C LEU A 57 0.63 15.64 -19.53
N VAL A 58 1.47 16.53 -18.97
CA VAL A 58 2.15 16.30 -17.68
C VAL A 58 1.12 16.17 -16.55
N LEU A 59 0.14 17.08 -16.49
CA LEU A 59 -0.92 17.03 -15.47
C LEU A 59 -1.78 15.77 -15.61
N GLN A 60 -2.10 15.36 -16.84
CA GLN A 60 -2.83 14.13 -17.09
C GLN A 60 -2.02 12.90 -16.69
N GLN A 61 -0.72 12.88 -16.99
CA GLN A 61 0.17 11.78 -16.60
C GLN A 61 0.38 11.72 -15.08
N ALA A 62 0.34 12.85 -14.37
CA ALA A 62 0.43 12.90 -12.91
C ALA A 62 -0.68 12.09 -12.22
N GLN A 63 -1.84 11.90 -12.87
CA GLN A 63 -2.92 11.06 -12.37
C GLN A 63 -2.50 9.60 -12.17
N MET A 64 -1.40 9.13 -12.80
CA MET A 64 -0.85 7.81 -12.52
C MET A 64 -0.53 7.58 -11.04
N TRP A 65 -0.27 8.66 -10.28
CA TRP A 65 -0.01 8.60 -8.84
C TRP A 65 -1.15 7.89 -8.08
N GLY A 66 -2.40 8.02 -8.54
CA GLY A 66 -3.52 7.34 -7.90
C GLY A 66 -3.43 5.81 -7.97
N GLY A 67 -2.70 5.26 -8.94
CA GLY A 67 -2.38 3.82 -9.00
C GLY A 67 -1.40 3.37 -7.91
N TYR A 68 -0.67 4.31 -7.29
CA TYR A 68 0.27 4.06 -6.18
C TYR A 68 -0.40 4.23 -4.81
N VAL A 69 -1.30 5.21 -4.65
CA VAL A 69 -1.91 5.53 -3.35
C VAL A 69 -3.38 5.11 -3.21
N GLY A 70 -3.99 4.62 -4.29
CA GLY A 70 -5.37 4.11 -4.28
C GLY A 70 -6.47 5.18 -4.27
N ASP A 71 -6.13 6.46 -4.41
CA ASP A 71 -7.07 7.58 -4.56
C ASP A 71 -6.50 8.67 -5.49
N PRO A 72 -7.34 9.58 -6.01
CA PRO A 72 -6.89 10.63 -6.94
C PRO A 72 -5.82 11.54 -6.34
N ILE A 73 -4.89 12.00 -7.19
CA ILE A 73 -3.80 12.91 -6.82
C ILE A 73 -4.30 14.26 -6.27
N GLU A 74 -5.50 14.68 -6.64
CA GLU A 74 -6.23 15.84 -6.11
C GLU A 74 -6.60 15.67 -4.62
N ARG A 75 -6.59 14.44 -4.12
CA ARG A 75 -6.80 14.13 -2.70
C ARG A 75 -5.49 13.97 -1.93
N GLN A 76 -4.36 13.73 -2.60
CA GLN A 76 -3.07 13.54 -1.94
C GLN A 76 -2.64 14.83 -1.24
N SER A 77 -2.32 14.76 0.05
CA SER A 77 -1.79 15.91 0.79
C SER A 77 -0.44 16.32 0.25
N LEU A 78 -0.25 17.60 -0.13
CA LEU A 78 1.08 18.15 -0.32
C LEU A 78 1.79 18.36 1.02
N LYS A 79 1.04 18.77 2.05
CA LYS A 79 1.58 19.07 3.39
C LYS A 79 2.35 17.89 3.99
N PHE A 80 1.77 16.70 3.87
CA PHE A 80 2.32 15.46 4.42
C PHE A 80 2.78 14.50 3.32
N PHE A 81 3.15 15.01 2.14
CA PHE A 81 3.60 14.17 1.04
C PHE A 81 4.91 13.43 1.35
N PHE A 82 5.76 13.98 2.21
CA PHE A 82 6.98 13.32 2.70
C PHE A 82 6.70 11.97 3.40
N LEU A 83 5.49 11.74 3.91
CA LEU A 83 5.09 10.46 4.49
C LEU A 83 4.91 9.34 3.44
N GLU A 84 4.85 9.68 2.15
CA GLU A 84 4.81 8.73 1.03
C GLU A 84 6.22 8.39 0.51
N GLU A 85 7.28 8.89 1.17
CA GLU A 85 8.65 8.56 0.80
C GLU A 85 8.96 7.09 1.09
N CYS A 86 9.49 6.40 0.08
CA CYS A 86 9.83 4.98 0.15
C CYS A 86 11.32 4.78 0.47
N ILE A 87 11.65 3.55 0.86
CA ILE A 87 13.04 3.09 0.98
C ILE A 87 13.76 3.28 -0.37
N ASP A 88 14.95 3.90 -0.31
CA ASP A 88 15.81 4.08 -1.48
C ASP A 88 16.18 2.74 -2.14
N GLY A 89 16.09 2.69 -3.47
CA GLY A 89 16.50 1.53 -4.26
C GLY A 89 15.73 1.36 -5.55
N GLU A 90 15.97 0.24 -6.23
CA GLU A 90 15.19 -0.14 -7.42
C GLU A 90 13.83 -0.69 -7.01
N ASN A 91 12.76 -0.19 -7.64
CA ASN A 91 11.41 -0.74 -7.48
C ASN A 91 11.30 -2.09 -8.22
N ALA A 92 11.46 -3.19 -7.50
CA ALA A 92 11.35 -4.53 -8.04
C ALA A 92 9.90 -5.02 -8.15
N PHE A 93 9.59 -5.76 -9.22
CA PHE A 93 8.35 -6.51 -9.34
C PHE A 93 8.59 -8.00 -9.03
N VAL A 94 7.86 -8.57 -8.08
CA VAL A 94 7.96 -10.00 -7.76
C VAL A 94 7.33 -10.83 -8.88
N ALA A 95 8.16 -11.27 -9.83
CA ALA A 95 7.71 -11.95 -11.06
C ALA A 95 6.88 -13.22 -10.81
N GLY A 96 7.09 -13.91 -9.70
CA GLY A 96 6.24 -15.02 -9.28
C GLY A 96 5.02 -14.55 -8.50
N THR A 97 5.02 -14.83 -7.20
CA THR A 97 4.01 -14.34 -6.26
C THR A 97 4.69 -14.03 -4.93
N TYR A 98 4.03 -13.27 -4.07
CA TYR A 98 4.49 -13.03 -2.70
C TYR A 98 4.50 -14.29 -1.81
N LYS A 99 4.06 -15.46 -2.29
CA LYS A 99 3.98 -16.70 -1.50
C LYS A 99 5.31 -17.12 -0.87
N LYS A 100 6.43 -16.94 -1.58
CA LYS A 100 7.76 -17.32 -1.04
C LYS A 100 8.20 -16.38 0.08
N ILE A 101 7.97 -15.08 -0.10
CA ILE A 101 8.23 -14.07 0.93
C ILE A 101 7.38 -14.37 2.17
N LEU A 102 6.08 -14.60 1.96
CA LEU A 102 5.16 -14.94 3.06
C LEU A 102 5.56 -16.23 3.79
N ALA A 103 5.96 -17.26 3.05
CA ALA A 103 6.42 -18.52 3.64
C ALA A 103 7.66 -18.34 4.51
N GLU A 104 8.60 -17.49 4.09
CA GLU A 104 9.80 -17.18 4.87
C GLU A 104 9.45 -16.42 6.14
N ILE A 105 8.74 -15.29 6.04
CA ILE A 105 8.44 -14.43 7.20
C ILE A 105 7.49 -15.10 8.20
N ALA A 106 6.64 -16.02 7.74
CA ALA A 106 5.69 -16.74 8.61
C ALA A 106 6.27 -18.03 9.19
N ALA A 107 7.48 -18.46 8.79
CA ALA A 107 8.03 -19.77 9.14
C ALA A 107 8.06 -20.01 10.66
N THR A 108 8.59 -19.04 11.42
CA THR A 108 8.66 -19.12 12.90
C THR A 108 7.26 -19.16 13.52
N ALA A 109 6.35 -18.29 13.08
CA ALA A 109 4.99 -18.27 13.62
C ALA A 109 4.24 -19.59 13.33
N LEU A 110 4.41 -20.17 12.12
CA LEU A 110 3.81 -21.45 11.76
C LEU A 110 4.40 -22.65 12.53
N ALA A 111 5.65 -22.55 12.98
CA ALA A 111 6.32 -23.58 13.76
C ALA A 111 5.94 -23.53 15.24
N ASP A 112 5.87 -22.33 15.81
CA ASP A 112 5.88 -22.13 17.26
C ASP A 112 4.60 -21.51 17.83
N ALA A 113 3.73 -20.88 17.02
CA ALA A 113 2.52 -20.21 17.50
C ALA A 113 1.25 -21.09 17.41
N ASP A 114 0.32 -20.88 18.35
CA ASP A 114 -1.05 -21.42 18.26
C ASP A 114 -1.89 -20.55 17.29
N ILE A 115 -2.00 -20.99 16.03
CA ILE A 115 -2.73 -20.27 14.98
C ILE A 115 -4.16 -20.78 14.87
N ARG A 116 -5.12 -19.93 15.23
CA ARG A 116 -6.56 -20.24 15.18
C ARG A 116 -7.24 -19.52 14.01
N LEU A 117 -7.51 -20.26 12.94
CA LEU A 117 -8.25 -19.75 11.78
C LEU A 117 -9.77 -19.88 12.01
N ASN A 118 -10.54 -19.03 11.32
CA ASN A 118 -12.01 -18.94 11.44
C ASN A 118 -12.51 -18.55 12.84
N ASP A 119 -11.68 -17.86 13.63
CA ASP A 119 -12.01 -17.41 14.98
C ASP A 119 -11.91 -15.89 15.07
N GLU A 120 -12.94 -15.21 14.56
CA GLU A 120 -12.96 -13.74 14.47
C GLU A 120 -13.10 -13.11 15.86
N VAL A 121 -12.11 -12.32 16.28
CA VAL A 121 -12.18 -11.50 17.49
C VAL A 121 -13.00 -10.24 17.21
N VAL A 122 -14.01 -9.99 18.04
CA VAL A 122 -14.96 -8.86 17.85
C VAL A 122 -14.99 -7.90 19.04
N PHE A 123 -14.31 -8.22 20.15
CA PHE A 123 -14.33 -7.40 21.35
C PHE A 123 -13.01 -7.50 22.12
N PHE A 124 -12.60 -6.36 22.70
CA PHE A 124 -11.36 -6.19 23.45
C PHE A 124 -11.68 -5.40 24.72
N HIS A 125 -11.36 -5.96 25.89
CA HIS A 125 -11.55 -5.30 27.17
C HIS A 125 -10.24 -5.33 27.96
N ALA A 126 -9.60 -4.16 28.11
CA ALA A 126 -8.44 -4.02 28.97
C ALA A 126 -8.89 -3.79 30.41
N HIS A 127 -8.52 -4.71 31.30
CA HIS A 127 -8.73 -4.65 32.73
C HIS A 127 -7.55 -3.94 33.37
N HIS A 128 -7.74 -2.66 33.68
CA HIS A 128 -6.76 -1.88 34.41
C HIS A 128 -7.40 -1.31 35.67
N ASP A 129 -6.87 -1.68 36.83
CA ASP A 129 -7.21 -1.05 38.11
C ASP A 129 -6.13 0.01 38.42
N PRO A 130 -6.47 1.31 38.41
CA PRO A 130 -5.53 2.39 38.72
C PRO A 130 -4.88 2.31 40.11
N GLN A 131 -5.41 1.50 41.01
CA GLN A 131 -4.89 1.29 42.36
C GLN A 131 -4.07 0.00 42.49
N SER A 132 -4.06 -0.85 41.46
CA SER A 132 -3.40 -2.14 41.47
C SER A 132 -1.93 -2.00 41.05
N THR A 133 -1.06 -2.74 41.73
CA THR A 133 0.33 -2.97 41.32
C THR A 133 0.47 -4.14 40.33
N PHE A 134 -0.61 -4.89 40.09
CA PHE A 134 -0.63 -6.00 39.14
C PHE A 134 -0.78 -5.50 37.70
N PRO A 135 -0.11 -6.14 36.73
CA PRO A 135 -0.19 -5.76 35.33
C PRO A 135 -1.63 -5.85 34.83
N ALA A 136 -2.01 -4.91 33.95
CA ALA A 136 -3.28 -4.99 33.26
C ALA A 136 -3.38 -6.31 32.48
N THR A 137 -4.59 -6.80 32.25
CA THR A 137 -4.84 -7.94 31.36
C THR A 137 -5.87 -7.55 30.33
N VAL A 138 -5.89 -8.24 29.20
CA VAL A 138 -6.84 -7.96 28.12
C VAL A 138 -7.67 -9.20 27.85
N THR A 139 -8.99 -9.07 27.98
CA THR A 139 -9.96 -10.10 27.59
C THR A 139 -10.43 -9.84 26.18
N LEU A 140 -10.27 -10.85 25.32
CA LEU A 140 -10.81 -10.92 23.97
C LEU A 140 -12.12 -11.70 23.97
N GLN A 141 -13.06 -11.32 23.12
CA GLN A 141 -14.22 -12.17 22.79
C GLN A 141 -14.30 -12.40 21.29
N THR A 142 -14.48 -13.66 20.91
CA THR A 142 -14.68 -14.05 19.52
C THR A 142 -16.16 -13.96 19.14
N ARG A 143 -16.46 -13.93 17.83
CA ARG A 143 -17.84 -13.84 17.32
C ARG A 143 -18.72 -14.99 17.82
N SER A 144 -18.12 -16.14 18.12
CA SER A 144 -18.83 -17.30 18.70
C SER A 144 -19.19 -17.13 20.18
N GLY A 145 -18.65 -16.11 20.85
CA GLY A 145 -18.82 -15.84 22.27
C GLY A 145 -17.72 -16.42 23.16
N THR A 146 -16.72 -17.12 22.60
CA THR A 146 -15.56 -17.60 23.37
C THR A 146 -14.72 -16.43 23.88
N GLN A 147 -14.30 -16.50 25.14
CA GLN A 147 -13.45 -15.49 25.77
C GLN A 147 -12.06 -16.05 26.11
N HIS A 148 -11.05 -15.22 25.92
CA HIS A 148 -9.66 -15.51 26.26
C HIS A 148 -9.04 -14.29 26.93
N THR A 149 -8.25 -14.48 27.98
CA THR A 149 -7.54 -13.41 28.68
C THR A 149 -6.04 -13.59 28.50
N TYR A 150 -5.35 -12.51 28.18
CA TYR A 150 -3.91 -12.48 27.94
C TYR A 150 -3.26 -11.34 28.71
N ASP A 151 -1.98 -11.50 29.02
CA ASP A 151 -1.15 -10.47 29.65
C ASP A 151 -0.84 -9.33 28.67
N GLU A 152 -0.70 -9.64 27.39
CA GLU A 152 -0.42 -8.69 26.31
C GLU A 152 -1.26 -9.05 25.07
N VAL A 153 -1.84 -8.03 24.41
CA VAL A 153 -2.54 -8.20 23.14
C VAL A 153 -1.97 -7.27 22.09
N VAL A 154 -1.51 -7.82 20.97
CA VAL A 154 -1.12 -7.06 19.77
C VAL A 154 -2.24 -7.14 18.74
N LEU A 155 -2.91 -6.01 18.49
CA LEU A 155 -3.96 -5.88 17.51
C LEU A 155 -3.38 -5.50 16.14
N THR A 156 -3.49 -6.41 15.17
CA THR A 156 -3.06 -6.19 13.78
C THR A 156 -4.23 -5.97 12.81
N ALA A 157 -5.38 -5.52 13.32
CA ALA A 157 -6.56 -5.27 12.50
C ALA A 157 -6.29 -4.11 11.52
N PRO A 158 -6.72 -4.18 10.25
CA PRO A 158 -6.52 -3.09 9.31
C PRO A 158 -7.16 -1.78 9.79
N LEU A 159 -6.59 -0.64 9.40
CA LEU A 159 -7.13 0.68 9.79
C LEU A 159 -8.61 0.81 9.42
N GLY A 160 -9.02 0.30 8.26
CA GLY A 160 -10.43 0.27 7.87
C GLY A 160 -11.33 -0.49 8.84
N TRP A 161 -10.84 -1.57 9.45
CA TRP A 161 -11.59 -2.30 10.49
C TRP A 161 -11.70 -1.43 11.76
N LEU A 162 -10.59 -0.84 12.22
CA LEU A 162 -10.58 0.06 13.38
C LEU A 162 -11.54 1.24 13.20
N LYS A 163 -11.55 1.88 12.03
CA LYS A 163 -12.47 2.98 11.73
C LYS A 163 -13.94 2.62 11.96
N ARG A 164 -14.33 1.39 11.64
CA ARG A 164 -15.71 0.89 11.73
C ARG A 164 -16.06 0.35 13.12
N HIS A 165 -15.08 -0.23 13.81
CA HIS A 165 -15.32 -1.00 15.04
C HIS A 165 -14.77 -0.35 16.31
N LYS A 166 -14.09 0.80 16.24
CA LYS A 166 -13.47 1.48 17.40
C LYS A 166 -14.41 1.81 18.58
N TYR A 167 -15.73 1.82 18.37
CA TYR A 167 -16.72 2.05 19.43
C TYR A 167 -17.47 0.78 19.85
N ASP A 168 -17.60 -0.20 18.96
CA ASP A 168 -18.36 -1.43 19.23
C ASP A 168 -17.46 -2.54 19.78
N ALA A 169 -16.20 -2.60 19.33
CA ALA A 169 -15.22 -3.58 19.77
C ALA A 169 -14.51 -3.18 21.07
N PHE A 170 -14.58 -1.90 21.47
CA PHE A 170 -13.98 -1.37 22.69
C PHE A 170 -15.08 -0.75 23.55
N PRO A 171 -15.43 -1.36 24.69
CA PRO A 171 -16.60 -0.95 25.46
C PRO A 171 -16.38 0.39 26.18
N PRO A 172 -17.47 1.07 26.61
CA PRO A 172 -17.38 2.38 27.26
C PRO A 172 -16.56 2.41 28.57
N ASP A 173 -16.42 1.27 29.25
CA ASP A 173 -15.59 1.11 30.46
C ASP A 173 -14.13 0.76 30.14
N SER A 174 -13.80 0.47 28.88
CA SER A 174 -12.43 0.30 28.38
C SER A 174 -12.25 0.93 26.97
N PRO A 175 -12.52 2.24 26.79
CA PRO A 175 -12.54 2.88 25.48
C PRO A 175 -11.13 3.20 24.97
N LEU A 176 -10.93 3.27 23.65
CA LEU A 176 -9.68 3.79 23.10
C LEU A 176 -9.42 5.25 23.53
N PRO A 177 -8.16 5.69 23.72
CA PRO A 177 -7.86 7.08 24.05
C PRO A 177 -8.42 8.05 22.99
N SER A 178 -8.91 9.23 23.40
CA SER A 178 -9.49 10.22 22.47
C SER A 178 -8.55 10.63 21.35
N ARG A 179 -7.24 10.77 21.65
CA ARG A 179 -6.23 11.13 20.65
C ARG A 179 -6.02 10.01 19.61
N LEU A 180 -6.13 8.74 20.03
CA LEU A 180 -6.07 7.58 19.13
C LEU A 180 -7.34 7.45 18.29
N LEU A 181 -8.52 7.68 18.87
CA LEU A 181 -9.78 7.73 18.11
C LEU A 181 -9.71 8.78 16.99
N GLN A 182 -9.18 9.98 17.30
CA GLN A 182 -8.98 11.04 16.31
C GLN A 182 -7.98 10.63 15.21
N ALA A 183 -6.86 10.00 15.57
CA ALA A 183 -5.89 9.52 14.59
C ALA A 183 -6.51 8.48 13.64
N ILE A 184 -7.26 7.52 14.20
CA ILE A 184 -8.00 6.51 13.43
C ILE A 184 -9.00 7.17 12.49
N ASP A 185 -9.66 8.25 12.88
CA ASP A 185 -10.61 8.98 12.03
C ASP A 185 -9.93 9.79 10.92
N ASN A 186 -8.84 10.49 11.25
CA ASN A 186 -8.15 11.41 10.36
C ASN A 186 -7.48 10.70 9.17
N ILE A 187 -6.72 9.64 9.43
CA ILE A 187 -5.89 8.99 8.42
C ILE A 187 -6.76 8.21 7.44
N SER A 188 -6.54 8.36 6.13
CA SER A 188 -7.42 7.80 5.11
C SER A 188 -7.12 6.32 4.83
N TYR A 189 -8.09 5.61 4.25
CA TYR A 189 -7.98 4.20 3.86
C TYR A 189 -8.40 4.04 2.40
N SER A 190 -7.44 3.61 1.58
CA SER A 190 -7.46 3.74 0.13
C SER A 190 -8.34 2.72 -0.59
N ARG A 191 -8.62 2.99 -1.87
CA ARG A 191 -9.49 2.18 -2.74
C ARG A 191 -8.74 1.75 -3.99
N LEU A 192 -7.82 0.81 -3.85
CA LEU A 192 -7.10 0.22 -4.98
C LEU A 192 -7.63 -1.18 -5.29
N GLU A 193 -8.01 -1.42 -6.54
CA GLU A 193 -8.46 -2.71 -7.04
C GLU A 193 -7.58 -3.17 -8.22
N LYS A 194 -7.49 -4.49 -8.38
CA LYS A 194 -6.72 -5.14 -9.43
C LYS A 194 -7.61 -6.07 -10.24
N VAL A 195 -7.47 -6.04 -11.56
CA VAL A 195 -8.13 -6.99 -12.47
C VAL A 195 -7.13 -7.64 -13.38
N TYR A 196 -7.06 -8.97 -13.30
CA TYR A 196 -6.32 -9.82 -14.20
C TYR A 196 -7.21 -10.18 -15.39
N VAL A 197 -6.75 -9.89 -16.60
CA VAL A 197 -7.40 -10.25 -17.86
C VAL A 197 -6.48 -11.20 -18.60
N THR A 198 -6.85 -12.48 -18.67
CA THR A 198 -6.01 -13.54 -19.25
C THR A 198 -6.50 -13.94 -20.62
N PHE A 199 -5.60 -14.04 -21.58
CA PHE A 199 -5.87 -14.40 -22.97
C PHE A 199 -5.25 -15.76 -23.32
N PRO A 200 -5.69 -16.42 -24.40
CA PRO A 200 -5.01 -17.61 -24.91
C PRO A 200 -3.55 -17.34 -25.33
N MET A 201 -3.25 -16.11 -25.77
CA MET A 201 -1.94 -15.68 -26.23
C MET A 201 -1.75 -14.19 -25.94
N ALA A 202 -0.51 -13.76 -25.71
CA ALA A 202 -0.15 -12.35 -25.53
C ALA A 202 -0.12 -11.63 -26.89
N PHE A 203 -1.29 -11.44 -27.51
CA PHE A 203 -1.42 -10.90 -28.88
C PHE A 203 -0.74 -9.53 -29.06
N TRP A 204 -0.58 -8.77 -27.98
CA TRP A 204 0.10 -7.47 -27.97
C TRP A 204 1.63 -7.55 -28.14
N GLN A 205 2.23 -8.74 -28.02
CA GLN A 205 3.66 -8.96 -28.27
C GLN A 205 3.94 -9.20 -29.76
N GLN A 206 5.14 -8.85 -30.22
CA GLN A 206 5.62 -9.25 -31.54
C GLN A 206 6.07 -10.72 -31.53
N ASP A 207 5.79 -11.46 -32.60
CA ASP A 207 6.31 -12.81 -32.79
C ASP A 207 7.84 -12.78 -32.92
N THR A 208 8.53 -13.24 -31.88
CA THR A 208 10.00 -13.35 -31.84
C THR A 208 10.56 -14.40 -32.82
N SER A 209 9.70 -15.18 -33.48
CA SER A 209 10.09 -16.23 -34.45
C SER A 209 10.78 -15.71 -35.72
N THR A 210 10.70 -14.40 -36.01
CA THR A 210 11.30 -13.80 -37.21
C THR A 210 12.62 -13.05 -36.95
N ALA A 211 13.00 -12.83 -35.68
CA ALA A 211 14.15 -11.99 -35.32
C ALA A 211 15.46 -12.79 -35.04
N ALA A 212 15.43 -14.12 -35.08
CA ALA A 212 16.58 -14.97 -34.72
C ALA A 212 17.65 -15.13 -35.83
N SER A 213 17.61 -14.32 -36.89
CA SER A 213 18.71 -14.23 -37.86
C SER A 213 19.41 -12.88 -37.70
N HIS A 214 20.64 -12.91 -37.19
CA HIS A 214 21.66 -11.85 -37.14
C HIS A 214 21.82 -11.11 -35.80
N SER A 215 22.72 -11.61 -34.96
CA SER A 215 23.78 -10.78 -34.36
C SER A 215 24.91 -11.64 -33.77
N GLU A 216 26.14 -11.33 -34.20
CA GLU A 216 27.40 -11.84 -33.64
C GLU A 216 27.85 -10.99 -32.43
N ASP A 217 28.61 -11.64 -31.55
CA ASP A 217 29.13 -11.19 -30.25
C ASP A 217 30.04 -9.94 -30.26
N SER A 218 29.93 -9.11 -29.21
CA SER A 218 31.09 -8.69 -28.39
C SER A 218 30.72 -7.90 -27.12
N PRO A 219 31.59 -7.87 -26.08
CA PRO A 219 31.20 -7.63 -24.68
C PRO A 219 31.65 -6.29 -24.05
N ASN A 220 30.95 -5.94 -22.98
CA ASN A 220 31.25 -5.03 -21.85
C ASN A 220 31.26 -3.50 -22.01
N SER A 221 30.34 -2.84 -21.27
CA SER A 221 30.64 -1.70 -20.38
C SER A 221 29.47 -1.41 -19.42
N ASN A 222 29.79 -1.21 -18.14
CA ASN A 222 28.90 -0.77 -17.05
C ASN A 222 28.34 0.64 -17.29
N LEU A 223 27.07 0.92 -16.93
CA LEU A 223 26.64 2.23 -16.42
C LEU A 223 25.27 2.22 -15.72
N SER A 224 25.09 3.25 -14.90
CA SER A 224 24.21 3.53 -13.76
C SER A 224 22.78 4.01 -14.03
N SER A 225 21.92 3.75 -13.05
CA SER A 225 20.79 4.54 -12.52
C SER A 225 20.13 5.59 -13.43
N SER A 226 19.01 5.21 -14.03
CA SER A 226 17.85 6.07 -14.28
C SER A 226 16.67 5.18 -14.65
N SER A 227 15.48 5.47 -14.12
CA SER A 227 14.20 4.79 -14.38
C SER A 227 13.64 5.03 -15.79
N ALA A 228 14.53 5.22 -16.77
CA ALA A 228 14.27 4.94 -18.16
C ALA A 228 15.09 3.70 -18.52
N SER A 229 14.48 2.52 -18.41
CA SER A 229 15.07 1.32 -19.01
C SER A 229 15.14 1.55 -20.52
N SER A 230 16.28 2.04 -21.00
CA SER A 230 16.71 1.77 -22.37
C SER A 230 16.95 0.27 -22.44
N ALA A 231 15.87 -0.46 -22.71
CA ALA A 231 15.95 -1.85 -23.09
C ALA A 231 16.95 -1.93 -24.25
N LYS A 232 18.06 -2.63 -24.02
CA LYS A 232 18.91 -3.10 -25.10
C LYS A 232 18.01 -3.72 -26.16
N SER A 233 18.20 -3.30 -27.40
CA SER A 233 17.42 -3.67 -28.58
C SER A 233 17.28 -5.19 -28.73
N GLY A 234 16.21 -5.73 -28.16
CA GLY A 234 15.56 -6.98 -28.55
C GLY A 234 14.30 -6.69 -29.38
N PRO A 235 13.69 -7.70 -30.02
CA PRO A 235 12.48 -7.52 -30.82
C PRO A 235 11.41 -6.80 -30.01
N SER A 236 10.73 -5.82 -30.61
CA SER A 236 9.91 -4.81 -29.93
C SER A 236 8.82 -5.46 -29.05
N THR A 237 9.13 -5.65 -27.77
CA THR A 237 8.20 -6.12 -26.75
C THR A 237 7.31 -4.96 -26.32
N TYR A 238 6.00 -5.19 -26.26
CA TYR A 238 5.06 -4.23 -25.68
C TYR A 238 5.49 -3.82 -24.25
N PRO A 239 5.38 -2.53 -23.88
CA PRO A 239 5.87 -2.03 -22.59
C PRO A 239 5.37 -2.82 -21.37
N SER A 240 6.20 -2.90 -20.33
CA SER A 240 5.84 -3.55 -19.06
C SER A 240 4.73 -2.80 -18.33
N PHE A 241 4.71 -1.47 -18.45
CA PHE A 241 3.71 -0.59 -17.86
C PHE A 241 3.07 0.27 -18.94
N THR A 242 1.77 0.49 -18.84
CA THR A 242 1.03 1.40 -19.71
C THR A 242 0.03 2.19 -18.88
N HIS A 243 -0.01 3.50 -19.10
CA HIS A 243 -1.01 4.37 -18.49
C HIS A 243 -2.05 4.75 -19.55
N PHE A 244 -3.30 4.37 -19.33
CA PHE A 244 -4.42 4.86 -20.10
C PHE A 244 -4.93 6.14 -19.45
N SER A 245 -4.61 7.27 -20.05
CA SER A 245 -5.15 8.55 -19.62
C SER A 245 -6.65 8.64 -19.90
N SER A 246 -7.41 9.38 -19.07
CA SER A 246 -8.89 9.38 -19.04
C SER A 246 -9.54 9.31 -20.43
N PRO A 247 -10.01 8.12 -20.86
CA PRO A 247 -10.34 7.86 -22.26
C PRO A 247 -11.76 8.26 -22.63
N ASP A 248 -11.90 9.04 -23.71
CA ASP A 248 -13.19 9.38 -24.33
C ASP A 248 -13.87 8.19 -25.05
N TYR A 249 -13.09 7.16 -25.38
CA TYR A 249 -13.55 5.98 -26.10
C TYR A 249 -14.14 4.89 -25.21
N ALA A 250 -14.02 4.99 -23.89
CA ALA A 250 -14.63 4.05 -22.95
C ALA A 250 -15.89 4.69 -22.35
N PRO A 251 -17.07 4.06 -22.42
CA PRO A 251 -18.26 4.59 -21.74
C PRO A 251 -18.05 4.64 -20.23
N HIS A 252 -18.18 5.82 -19.63
CA HIS A 252 -18.05 6.00 -18.19
C HIS A 252 -18.90 7.16 -17.66
N PRO A 253 -19.22 7.19 -16.35
CA PRO A 253 -19.86 8.35 -15.72
C PRO A 253 -19.00 9.62 -15.88
N PRO A 254 -19.58 10.77 -16.22
CA PRO A 254 -18.82 11.98 -16.58
C PRO A 254 -17.96 12.55 -15.44
N ASP A 255 -18.38 12.32 -14.19
CA ASP A 255 -17.74 12.87 -12.99
C ASP A 255 -16.69 11.93 -12.36
N ILE A 256 -16.38 10.80 -13.01
CA ILE A 256 -15.42 9.82 -12.51
C ILE A 256 -14.21 9.79 -13.44
N PRO A 257 -13.00 10.11 -12.94
CA PRO A 257 -11.76 9.86 -13.68
C PRO A 257 -11.68 8.38 -14.08
N TRP A 258 -11.43 8.11 -15.35
CA TRP A 258 -11.50 6.77 -15.93
C TRP A 258 -10.15 6.22 -16.41
N ASN A 259 -9.07 6.83 -15.94
CA ASN A 259 -7.71 6.44 -16.26
C ASN A 259 -7.33 5.12 -15.56
N GLN A 260 -6.46 4.33 -16.20
CA GLN A 260 -6.05 3.01 -15.69
C GLN A 260 -4.55 2.81 -15.83
N VAL A 261 -3.95 2.07 -14.90
CA VAL A 261 -2.57 1.58 -15.04
C VAL A 261 -2.61 0.10 -15.40
N LEU A 262 -1.87 -0.28 -16.44
CA LEU A 262 -1.77 -1.64 -16.96
C LEU A 262 -0.36 -2.16 -16.75
N VAL A 263 -0.26 -3.39 -16.24
CA VAL A 263 0.98 -4.16 -16.15
C VAL A 263 0.90 -5.35 -17.10
N ASN A 264 1.91 -5.48 -17.98
CA ASN A 264 2.03 -6.56 -18.95
C ASN A 264 2.78 -7.75 -18.32
N LEU A 265 2.05 -8.79 -17.89
CA LEU A 265 2.66 -9.96 -17.26
C LEU A 265 3.33 -10.91 -18.27
N ALA A 266 3.13 -10.69 -19.57
CA ALA A 266 3.88 -11.39 -20.60
C ALA A 266 5.32 -10.85 -20.76
N ALA A 267 5.64 -9.68 -20.18
CA ALA A 267 6.99 -9.12 -20.15
C ALA A 267 7.86 -9.63 -18.97
N LEU A 268 7.31 -10.48 -18.11
CA LEU A 268 8.08 -11.13 -17.04
C LEU A 268 9.10 -12.14 -17.61
N PRO A 269 10.08 -12.60 -16.81
CA PRO A 269 10.99 -13.68 -17.23
C PRO A 269 10.25 -14.94 -17.65
N ASP A 270 10.79 -15.70 -18.61
CA ASP A 270 10.15 -16.86 -19.26
C ASP A 270 9.53 -17.88 -18.29
N THR A 271 10.13 -18.08 -17.12
CA THR A 271 9.62 -19.02 -16.10
C THR A 271 8.31 -18.59 -15.45
N THR A 272 7.95 -17.32 -15.59
CA THR A 272 6.80 -16.67 -14.95
C THR A 272 6.00 -15.80 -15.91
N SER A 273 6.39 -15.71 -17.19
CA SER A 273 5.64 -14.96 -18.18
C SER A 273 4.35 -15.68 -18.53
N HIS A 274 3.28 -14.92 -18.70
CA HIS A 274 1.98 -15.47 -19.09
C HIS A 274 1.12 -14.40 -19.78
N PRO A 275 0.17 -14.79 -20.64
CA PRO A 275 -0.65 -13.88 -21.46
C PRO A 275 -1.74 -13.19 -20.63
N THR A 276 -1.35 -12.42 -19.63
CA THR A 276 -2.25 -11.70 -18.74
C THR A 276 -1.90 -10.23 -18.66
N LEU A 277 -2.93 -9.40 -18.73
CA LEU A 277 -2.90 -7.98 -18.48
C LEU A 277 -3.43 -7.72 -17.07
N LEU A 278 -2.68 -7.00 -16.24
CA LEU A 278 -3.09 -6.64 -14.90
C LEU A 278 -3.42 -5.16 -14.83
N PHE A 279 -4.71 -4.84 -14.70
CA PHE A 279 -5.20 -3.48 -14.55
C PHE A 279 -5.27 -3.08 -13.08
N TYR A 280 -4.82 -1.88 -12.78
CA TYR A 280 -4.96 -1.20 -11.50
C TYR A 280 -6.01 -0.11 -11.68
N LEU A 281 -7.03 -0.16 -10.83
CA LEU A 281 -8.11 0.82 -10.76
C LEU A 281 -8.09 1.42 -9.37
N TYR A 282 -8.32 2.72 -9.27
CA TYR A 282 -8.33 3.38 -7.97
C TYR A 282 -9.52 4.32 -7.81
N GLY A 283 -9.74 4.75 -6.56
CA GLY A 283 -10.76 5.74 -6.23
C GLY A 283 -12.15 5.35 -6.72
N ALA A 284 -12.87 6.33 -7.30
CA ALA A 284 -14.25 6.15 -7.74
C ALA A 284 -14.41 5.16 -8.92
N CYS A 285 -13.40 5.02 -9.78
CA CYS A 285 -13.41 4.03 -10.86
C CYS A 285 -13.38 2.60 -10.29
N GLY A 286 -12.47 2.35 -9.34
CA GLY A 286 -12.40 1.06 -8.62
C GLY A 286 -13.70 0.76 -7.87
N THR A 287 -14.25 1.72 -7.12
CA THR A 287 -15.56 1.58 -6.44
C THR A 287 -16.68 1.26 -7.43
N HIS A 288 -16.73 1.93 -8.58
CA HIS A 288 -17.76 1.67 -9.59
C HIS A 288 -17.68 0.23 -10.08
N LEU A 289 -16.49 -0.26 -10.43
CA LEU A 289 -16.32 -1.64 -10.89
C LEU A 289 -16.76 -2.63 -9.81
N VAL A 290 -16.30 -2.46 -8.56
CA VAL A 290 -16.66 -3.34 -7.44
C VAL A 290 -18.17 -3.43 -7.27
N ASN A 291 -18.87 -2.29 -7.32
CA ASN A 291 -20.32 -2.25 -7.21
C ASN A 291 -21.03 -2.99 -8.35
N LEU A 292 -20.49 -2.95 -9.58
CA LEU A 292 -21.05 -3.68 -10.72
C LEU A 292 -20.98 -5.20 -10.53
N ILE A 293 -19.93 -5.71 -9.86
CA ILE A 293 -19.65 -7.14 -9.76
C ILE A 293 -19.92 -7.74 -8.37
N GLN A 294 -20.36 -6.95 -7.39
CA GLN A 294 -20.39 -7.34 -5.98
C GLN A 294 -21.17 -8.65 -5.74
N ASP A 295 -22.38 -8.75 -6.29
CA ASP A 295 -23.29 -9.88 -6.14
C ASP A 295 -23.09 -10.99 -7.18
N MET A 296 -22.11 -10.83 -8.07
CA MET A 296 -21.85 -11.81 -9.13
C MET A 296 -20.85 -12.86 -8.65
N PRO A 297 -21.17 -14.17 -8.78
CA PRO A 297 -20.21 -15.22 -8.48
C PRO A 297 -19.07 -15.18 -9.49
N VAL A 298 -17.84 -15.34 -9.00
CA VAL A 298 -16.65 -15.45 -9.86
C VAL A 298 -16.82 -16.64 -10.78
N SER A 299 -16.64 -16.42 -12.08
CA SER A 299 -16.79 -17.47 -13.09
C SER A 299 -15.86 -17.21 -14.26
N THR A 300 -15.21 -18.26 -14.74
CA THR A 300 -14.43 -18.25 -15.98
C THR A 300 -15.31 -18.45 -17.22
N SER A 301 -16.60 -18.78 -17.05
CA SER A 301 -17.51 -18.99 -18.18
C SER A 301 -17.74 -17.67 -18.94
N PRO A 302 -17.49 -17.62 -20.27
CA PRO A 302 -17.74 -16.44 -21.08
C PRO A 302 -19.20 -15.98 -21.10
N SER A 303 -20.13 -16.88 -20.80
CA SER A 303 -21.57 -16.57 -20.72
C SER A 303 -22.02 -16.07 -19.35
N SER A 304 -21.14 -16.07 -18.35
CA SER A 304 -21.50 -15.60 -17.00
C SER A 304 -21.67 -14.07 -16.99
N PRO A 305 -22.59 -13.53 -16.17
CA PRO A 305 -22.72 -12.08 -15.98
C PRO A 305 -21.39 -11.44 -15.52
N TYR A 306 -20.65 -12.11 -14.63
CA TYR A 306 -19.34 -11.65 -14.16
C TYR A 306 -18.35 -11.42 -15.31
N HIS A 307 -18.19 -12.43 -16.17
CA HIS A 307 -17.27 -12.36 -17.31
C HIS A 307 -17.72 -11.31 -18.33
N GLN A 308 -19.02 -11.22 -18.64
CA GLN A 308 -19.55 -10.25 -19.61
C GLN A 308 -19.40 -8.81 -19.11
N THR A 309 -19.67 -8.55 -17.83
CA THR A 309 -19.49 -7.22 -17.22
C THR A 309 -18.03 -6.79 -17.27
N LEU A 310 -17.10 -7.67 -16.88
CA LEU A 310 -15.67 -7.36 -16.93
C LEU A 310 -15.16 -7.21 -18.37
N ARG A 311 -15.62 -8.06 -19.29
CA ARG A 311 -15.29 -7.91 -20.71
C ARG A 311 -15.74 -6.55 -21.23
N THR A 312 -16.99 -6.17 -20.99
CA THR A 312 -17.54 -4.87 -21.41
C THR A 312 -16.73 -3.71 -20.84
N PHE A 313 -16.28 -3.83 -19.59
CA PHE A 313 -15.47 -2.81 -18.93
C PHE A 313 -14.07 -2.68 -19.54
N PHE A 314 -13.39 -3.79 -19.82
CA PHE A 314 -11.96 -3.78 -20.21
C PHE A 314 -11.72 -3.81 -21.72
N GLU A 315 -12.69 -4.22 -22.54
CA GLU A 315 -12.57 -4.26 -24.01
C GLU A 315 -12.17 -2.93 -24.63
N PRO A 316 -12.72 -1.78 -24.21
CA PRO A 316 -12.28 -0.47 -24.70
C PRO A 316 -10.78 -0.22 -24.54
N PHE A 317 -10.13 -0.83 -23.54
CA PHE A 317 -8.70 -0.64 -23.26
C PHE A 317 -7.84 -1.65 -24.03
N TYR A 318 -8.08 -2.95 -23.86
CA TYR A 318 -7.23 -3.96 -24.50
C TYR A 318 -7.40 -4.00 -26.03
N SER A 319 -8.52 -3.48 -26.57
CA SER A 319 -8.69 -3.30 -28.02
C SER A 319 -7.80 -2.22 -28.65
N ARG A 320 -7.16 -1.38 -27.82
CA ARG A 320 -6.17 -0.38 -28.26
C ARG A 320 -4.76 -0.93 -28.36
N LEU A 321 -4.54 -2.16 -27.90
CA LEU A 321 -3.22 -2.78 -27.95
C LEU A 321 -2.85 -3.18 -29.38
N PRO A 322 -1.54 -3.24 -29.71
CA PRO A 322 -1.09 -3.73 -31.00
C PRO A 322 -1.66 -5.11 -31.33
N ASN A 323 -1.90 -5.34 -32.62
CA ASN A 323 -2.39 -6.62 -33.17
C ASN A 323 -3.77 -7.08 -32.68
N TYR A 324 -4.56 -6.22 -32.02
CA TYR A 324 -5.93 -6.57 -31.66
C TYR A 324 -6.77 -6.84 -32.92
N ASP A 325 -7.45 -7.98 -32.93
CA ASP A 325 -8.43 -8.36 -33.96
C ASP A 325 -9.68 -8.93 -33.27
N VAL A 326 -10.80 -8.25 -33.46
CA VAL A 326 -12.11 -8.64 -32.89
C VAL A 326 -12.57 -10.03 -33.33
N HIS A 327 -12.08 -10.52 -34.47
CA HIS A 327 -12.41 -11.84 -34.99
C HIS A 327 -11.43 -12.93 -34.51
N SER A 328 -10.32 -12.55 -33.88
CA SER A 328 -9.32 -13.48 -33.38
C SER A 328 -9.69 -14.01 -32.00
N ALA A 329 -9.75 -15.34 -31.88
CA ALA A 329 -9.94 -16.00 -30.59
C ALA A 329 -8.81 -15.68 -29.58
N SER A 330 -7.60 -15.39 -30.07
CA SER A 330 -6.46 -14.98 -29.23
C SER A 330 -6.66 -13.62 -28.57
N CYS A 331 -7.50 -12.76 -29.14
CA CYS A 331 -7.86 -11.44 -28.59
C CYS A 331 -9.10 -11.50 -27.68
N THR A 332 -9.70 -12.67 -27.49
CA THR A 332 -10.84 -12.85 -26.57
C THR A 332 -10.33 -13.30 -25.20
N PRO A 333 -10.65 -12.58 -24.11
CA PRO A 333 -10.28 -13.01 -22.77
C PRO A 333 -10.82 -14.41 -22.44
N SER A 334 -9.92 -15.27 -21.95
CA SER A 334 -10.23 -16.61 -21.48
C SER A 334 -10.66 -16.63 -20.01
N ALA A 335 -10.17 -15.68 -19.21
CA ALA A 335 -10.50 -15.57 -17.80
C ALA A 335 -10.33 -14.14 -17.28
N PHE A 336 -11.13 -13.82 -16.26
CA PHE A 336 -10.99 -12.61 -15.46
C PHE A 336 -10.88 -12.98 -13.98
N LEU A 337 -10.08 -12.21 -13.24
CA LEU A 337 -10.05 -12.22 -11.79
C LEU A 337 -9.95 -10.77 -11.29
N ALA A 338 -10.98 -10.30 -10.59
CA ALA A 338 -11.04 -8.97 -10.01
C ALA A 338 -10.99 -9.05 -8.47
N THR A 339 -10.18 -8.21 -7.84
CA THR A 339 -10.25 -7.99 -6.39
C THR A 339 -11.52 -7.23 -6.01
N LYS A 340 -11.93 -7.37 -4.75
CA LYS A 340 -13.05 -6.64 -4.15
C LYS A 340 -12.66 -6.18 -2.75
N TRP A 341 -11.48 -5.55 -2.60
CA TRP A 341 -10.93 -5.17 -1.29
C TRP A 341 -11.90 -4.27 -0.51
N GLN A 342 -12.61 -3.40 -1.21
CA GLN A 342 -13.66 -2.55 -0.63
C GLN A 342 -14.84 -3.31 -0.01
N LEU A 343 -15.03 -4.59 -0.33
CA LEU A 343 -16.09 -5.44 0.24
C LEU A 343 -15.56 -6.46 1.25
N ASP A 344 -14.25 -6.62 1.38
CA ASP A 344 -13.66 -7.59 2.30
C ASP A 344 -13.61 -7.01 3.73
N PRO A 345 -14.40 -7.54 4.68
CA PRO A 345 -14.40 -7.06 6.06
C PRO A 345 -13.07 -7.31 6.78
N PHE A 346 -12.31 -8.33 6.38
CA PHE A 346 -11.02 -8.67 6.99
C PHE A 346 -9.87 -7.83 6.44
N ALA A 347 -10.06 -7.18 5.31
CA ALA A 347 -9.19 -6.10 4.82
C ALA A 347 -9.62 -4.72 5.34
N GLY A 348 -10.68 -4.63 6.14
CA GLY A 348 -11.25 -3.35 6.56
C GLY A 348 -11.89 -2.58 5.39
N ASN A 349 -12.44 -3.29 4.39
CA ASN A 349 -13.19 -2.71 3.27
C ASN A 349 -12.42 -1.58 2.55
N GLY A 350 -11.18 -1.85 2.19
CA GLY A 350 -10.25 -0.98 1.49
C GLY A 350 -8.90 -1.67 1.31
N ALA A 351 -7.92 -0.97 0.75
CA ALA A 351 -6.62 -1.57 0.43
C ALA A 351 -5.56 -1.33 1.51
N TYR A 352 -5.15 -0.07 1.72
CA TYR A 352 -4.14 0.33 2.70
C TYR A 352 -4.26 1.83 3.02
N THR A 353 -3.54 2.29 4.03
CA THR A 353 -3.54 3.69 4.46
C THR A 353 -2.97 4.63 3.40
N ASN A 354 -3.55 5.82 3.25
CA ASN A 354 -2.98 6.89 2.43
C ASN A 354 -3.18 8.27 3.08
N ILE A 355 -2.40 9.27 2.64
CA ILE A 355 -2.34 10.58 3.29
C ILE A 355 -3.07 11.64 2.45
N GLN A 356 -4.25 12.06 2.91
CA GLN A 356 -5.10 12.97 2.16
C GLN A 356 -5.09 14.42 2.68
N VAL A 357 -5.48 15.36 1.82
CA VAL A 357 -5.71 16.76 2.19
C VAL A 357 -6.72 16.90 3.34
N GLY A 358 -6.54 17.95 4.13
CA GLY A 358 -7.37 18.32 5.28
C GLY A 358 -6.76 17.96 6.64
N LEU A 359 -5.66 17.21 6.65
CA LEU A 359 -4.95 16.83 7.88
C LEU A 359 -4.24 18.02 8.51
N GLU A 360 -4.33 18.12 9.84
CA GLU A 360 -3.58 19.11 10.63
C GLU A 360 -2.29 18.54 11.21
N ASN A 361 -2.30 17.26 11.62
CA ASN A 361 -1.21 16.60 12.33
C ASN A 361 -1.06 15.13 11.86
N GLY A 362 -0.99 14.91 10.54
CA GLY A 362 -0.98 13.57 9.96
C GLY A 362 0.18 12.68 10.41
N ASP A 363 1.37 13.27 10.51
CA ASP A 363 2.57 12.67 11.11
C ASP A 363 2.30 12.17 12.55
N LYS A 364 1.76 13.03 13.41
CA LYS A 364 1.45 12.68 14.81
C LYS A 364 0.28 11.69 14.91
N ASP A 365 -0.65 11.70 13.95
CA ASP A 365 -1.73 10.72 13.89
C ASP A 365 -1.16 9.31 13.69
N ILE A 366 -0.17 9.16 12.79
CA ILE A 366 0.56 7.90 12.60
C ILE A 366 1.34 7.51 13.87
N GLU A 367 2.06 8.45 14.50
CA GLU A 367 2.81 8.18 15.73
C GLU A 367 1.91 7.68 16.86
N VAL A 368 0.76 8.32 17.05
CA VAL A 368 -0.23 7.91 18.06
C VAL A 368 -0.76 6.51 17.77
N MET A 369 -1.02 6.16 16.51
CA MET A 369 -1.41 4.78 16.17
C MET A 369 -0.27 3.79 16.42
N ARG A 370 0.99 4.19 16.18
CA ARG A 370 2.20 3.40 16.50
C ARG A 370 2.42 3.20 17.99
N GLU A 371 2.14 4.20 18.80
CA GLU A 371 2.14 4.08 20.26
C GLU A 371 1.00 3.16 20.74
N GLY A 372 -0.17 3.28 20.10
CA GLY A 372 -1.33 2.46 20.36
C GLY A 372 -2.03 2.83 21.66
N VAL A 373 -2.53 1.82 22.39
CA VAL A 373 -3.22 2.06 23.67
C VAL A 373 -2.22 2.20 24.83
N GLY A 374 -1.05 1.59 24.69
CA GLY A 374 0.11 1.77 25.55
C GLY A 374 0.29 0.68 26.60
N GLU A 375 1.47 0.72 27.25
CA GLU A 375 1.94 -0.21 28.27
C GLU A 375 0.98 -0.37 29.45
N GLU A 376 0.32 0.73 29.85
CA GLU A 376 -0.61 0.75 30.98
C GLU A 376 -1.82 -0.16 30.76
N ARG A 377 -2.22 -0.37 29.50
CA ARG A 377 -3.39 -1.18 29.14
C ARG A 377 -3.06 -2.45 28.38
N ARG A 378 -1.76 -2.72 28.17
CA ARG A 378 -1.24 -3.98 27.60
C ARG A 378 -1.89 -4.35 26.27
N LEU A 379 -2.31 -3.33 25.54
CA LEU A 379 -2.99 -3.42 24.26
C LEU A 379 -2.22 -2.56 23.25
N TRP A 380 -1.68 -3.23 22.24
CA TRP A 380 -0.76 -2.66 21.28
C TRP A 380 -1.37 -2.69 19.89
N LEU A 381 -0.93 -1.78 19.02
CA LEU A 381 -1.33 -1.76 17.62
C LEU A 381 -0.10 -2.01 16.73
N ALA A 382 -0.27 -2.88 15.74
CA ALA A 382 0.70 -3.12 14.68
C ALA A 382 -0.01 -3.20 13.32
N GLY A 383 0.72 -2.96 12.25
CA GLY A 383 0.22 -2.97 10.88
C GLY A 383 0.85 -1.87 10.04
N GLU A 384 0.55 -1.86 8.74
CA GLU A 384 1.07 -0.84 7.82
C GLU A 384 0.75 0.60 8.27
N HIS A 385 -0.41 0.78 8.92
CA HIS A 385 -0.91 2.06 9.43
C HIS A 385 -0.21 2.54 10.71
N THR A 386 0.69 1.73 11.27
CA THR A 386 1.52 2.07 12.43
C THR A 386 3.02 2.04 12.12
N ALA A 387 3.38 1.77 10.86
CA ALA A 387 4.76 1.61 10.42
C ALA A 387 5.60 2.89 10.62
N PRO A 388 6.94 2.77 10.64
CA PRO A 388 7.84 3.90 10.46
C PRO A 388 7.49 4.69 9.18
N PHE A 389 7.72 6.00 9.18
CA PHE A 389 7.30 6.87 8.06
C PHE A 389 7.82 6.38 6.70
N ILE A 390 9.09 5.98 6.63
CA ILE A 390 9.74 5.48 5.40
C ILE A 390 9.13 4.18 4.82
N ALA A 391 8.19 3.54 5.53
CA ALA A 391 7.60 2.27 5.13
C ALA A 391 6.07 2.21 5.31
N LEU A 392 5.39 3.36 5.48
CA LEU A 392 3.93 3.42 5.59
C LEU A 392 3.23 2.82 4.37
N GLY A 393 2.09 2.16 4.57
CA GLY A 393 1.33 1.57 3.45
C GLY A 393 1.97 0.32 2.82
N THR A 394 3.09 -0.20 3.38
CA THR A 394 3.84 -1.30 2.76
C THR A 394 3.81 -2.60 3.57
N THR A 395 4.11 -3.72 2.90
CA THR A 395 4.34 -5.03 3.56
C THR A 395 5.54 -4.98 4.51
N THR A 396 6.63 -4.30 4.12
CA THR A 396 7.81 -4.13 4.97
C THR A 396 7.48 -3.34 6.23
N GLY A 397 6.73 -2.25 6.11
CA GLY A 397 6.27 -1.46 7.24
C GLY A 397 5.38 -2.25 8.19
N ALA A 398 4.47 -3.09 7.66
CA ALA A 398 3.68 -3.99 8.48
C ALA A 398 4.57 -4.96 9.28
N TYR A 399 5.58 -5.55 8.64
CA TYR A 399 6.55 -6.43 9.32
C TYR A 399 7.31 -5.69 10.42
N TRP A 400 7.92 -4.53 10.11
CA TRP A 400 8.67 -3.71 11.08
C TRP A 400 7.81 -3.19 12.23
N SER A 401 6.54 -2.88 11.99
CA SER A 401 5.62 -2.47 13.05
C SER A 401 5.40 -3.59 14.07
N GLY A 402 5.29 -4.85 13.60
CA GLY A 402 5.15 -6.03 14.45
C GLY A 402 6.42 -6.28 15.27
N GLU A 403 7.59 -6.22 14.64
CA GLU A 403 8.87 -6.29 15.36
C GLU A 403 9.02 -5.17 16.39
N GLY A 404 8.61 -3.95 16.04
CA GLY A 404 8.65 -2.79 16.94
C GLY A 404 7.81 -2.99 18.20
N VAL A 405 6.58 -3.52 18.04
CA VAL A 405 5.73 -3.87 19.19
C VAL A 405 6.36 -4.99 20.02
N ALA A 406 6.87 -6.05 19.38
CA ALA A 406 7.50 -7.16 20.08
C ALA A 406 8.69 -6.70 20.94
N ARG A 407 9.55 -5.83 20.41
CA ARG A 407 10.67 -5.23 21.16
C ARG A 407 10.18 -4.44 22.38
N ARG A 408 9.16 -3.59 22.23
CA ARG A 408 8.58 -2.84 23.36
C ARG A 408 8.02 -3.73 24.45
N ILE A 409 7.38 -4.84 24.07
CA ILE A 409 6.91 -5.83 25.05
C ILE A 409 8.10 -6.46 25.77
N VAL A 410 9.13 -6.92 25.07
CA VAL A 410 10.34 -7.49 25.71
C VAL A 410 10.99 -6.49 26.65
N ASP A 411 11.22 -5.25 26.20
CA ASP A 411 11.83 -4.18 27.00
C ASP A 411 11.04 -3.91 28.29
N LEU A 412 9.70 -3.98 28.22
CA LEU A 412 8.81 -3.82 29.37
C LEU A 412 9.00 -4.94 30.40
N TYR A 413 9.13 -6.20 29.97
CA TYR A 413 9.39 -7.32 30.89
C TYR A 413 10.81 -7.30 31.45
N ASP A 414 11.82 -6.97 30.64
CA ASP A 414 13.20 -6.80 31.11
C ASP A 414 13.30 -5.71 32.19
N ALA A 415 12.59 -4.59 32.00
CA ALA A 415 12.54 -3.51 32.98
C ALA A 415 11.86 -3.92 34.29
N LEU A 416 10.82 -4.77 34.22
CA LEU A 416 10.14 -5.31 35.39
C LEU A 416 11.05 -6.27 36.18
N GLU A 417 11.80 -7.15 35.50
CA GLU A 417 12.76 -8.06 36.15
C GLU A 417 13.87 -7.29 36.88
N VAL A 418 14.40 -6.22 36.26
CA VAL A 418 15.41 -5.35 36.90
C VAL A 418 14.81 -4.58 38.08
N GLY A 419 13.57 -4.09 37.95
CA GLY A 419 12.85 -3.40 39.03
C GLY A 419 12.64 -4.30 40.25
N GLU A 420 12.23 -5.55 40.05
CA GLU A 420 12.08 -6.54 41.12
C GLU A 420 13.43 -6.89 41.77
N ALA A 421 14.51 -7.01 40.99
CA ALA A 421 15.85 -7.26 41.51
C ALA A 421 16.38 -6.09 42.38
N VAL A 422 16.08 -4.84 42.02
CA VAL A 422 16.50 -3.65 42.77
C VAL A 422 15.68 -3.43 44.04
N VAL A 423 14.43 -3.91 44.11
CA VAL A 423 13.64 -3.89 45.37
C VAL A 423 14.09 -4.99 46.33
N GLY A 424 14.74 -6.06 45.83
CA GLY A 424 15.30 -7.16 46.63
C GLY A 424 16.64 -6.88 47.31
N GLU A 425 17.39 -5.86 46.87
CA GLU A 425 18.64 -5.40 47.49
C GLU A 425 18.46 -3.95 47.99
N GLU A 426 18.85 -3.62 49.22
CA GLU A 426 18.68 -2.27 49.80
C GLU A 426 19.16 -1.17 48.83
N ALA A 427 18.23 -0.28 48.46
CA ALA A 427 18.42 0.70 47.40
C ALA A 427 19.43 1.79 47.79
N ASP A 428 20.52 1.87 47.02
CA ASP A 428 21.52 2.95 47.09
C ASP A 428 21.08 4.11 46.17
N GLU A 429 20.71 5.25 46.77
CA GLU A 429 20.06 6.41 46.11
C GLU A 429 20.86 7.04 44.94
N GLU A 430 22.14 6.71 44.76
CA GLU A 430 22.97 7.25 43.68
C GLU A 430 22.75 6.57 42.31
N LYS A 431 22.16 5.36 42.24
CA LYS A 431 21.91 4.67 40.96
C LYS A 431 20.67 5.16 40.20
N MET A 432 19.77 5.92 40.84
CA MET A 432 18.53 6.44 40.22
C MET A 432 18.73 7.62 39.24
N LYS A 433 19.94 8.19 39.11
CA LYS A 433 20.19 9.38 38.27
C LYS A 433 20.72 9.10 36.84
N LYS A 434 20.68 7.85 36.35
CA LYS A 434 21.18 7.50 35.01
C LYS A 434 20.25 6.60 34.20
N VAL A 435 18.96 6.91 34.17
CA VAL A 435 18.08 6.40 33.09
C VAL A 435 17.93 7.54 32.07
N PRO A 436 18.63 7.51 30.93
CA PRO A 436 18.43 8.51 29.88
C PRO A 436 17.01 8.33 29.33
N SER A 437 16.31 9.43 29.06
CA SER A 437 15.01 9.39 28.38
C SER A 437 15.14 8.71 27.01
N VAL A 438 14.51 7.55 26.86
CA VAL A 438 14.54 6.66 25.68
C VAL A 438 13.80 7.24 24.45
N VAL A 439 13.33 8.49 24.53
CA VAL A 439 12.43 9.11 23.54
C VAL A 439 13.16 9.56 22.27
N GLU A 440 14.41 10.02 22.36
CA GLU A 440 15.10 10.67 21.21
C GLU A 440 15.87 9.73 20.27
N LYS A 441 15.91 8.41 20.51
CA LYS A 441 16.61 7.43 19.63
C LYS A 441 15.69 6.57 18.76
N ARG A 442 14.37 6.82 18.78
CA ARG A 442 13.35 5.88 18.30
C ARG A 442 13.23 5.77 16.77
N ASP A 443 13.64 6.80 16.01
CA ASP A 443 13.58 6.75 14.54
C ASP A 443 14.84 6.14 13.89
N ALA A 444 16.00 6.24 14.54
CA ALA A 444 17.27 5.74 13.98
C ALA A 444 17.48 4.23 14.16
N ALA A 445 16.78 3.60 15.09
CA ALA A 445 16.95 2.17 15.40
C ALA A 445 16.34 1.25 14.33
N ASN A 446 15.31 1.71 13.60
CA ASN A 446 14.69 0.95 12.51
C ASN A 446 15.39 1.17 11.14
N ALA A 447 16.27 2.17 11.02
CA ALA A 447 17.01 2.43 9.79
C ALA A 447 18.34 1.64 9.66
N ASN A 448 18.89 1.14 10.78
CA ASN A 448 20.26 0.61 10.83
C ASN A 448 20.38 -0.91 10.94
N GLY A 449 19.31 -1.67 10.73
CA GLY A 449 19.40 -3.12 10.73
C GLY A 449 18.22 -3.75 10.02
N LEU A 450 18.51 -4.52 8.96
CA LEU A 450 17.60 -5.36 8.19
C LEU A 450 16.82 -4.64 7.08
N ALA A 451 17.56 -4.15 6.10
CA ALA A 451 17.13 -4.29 4.71
C ALA A 451 17.21 -5.78 4.34
N LEU A 452 16.07 -6.43 4.08
CA LEU A 452 16.00 -7.69 3.34
C LEU A 452 15.94 -7.40 1.85
#